data_AF-A0A2S3U566-F1
#
_entry.id   AF-A0A2S3U566-F1
#
_cell.length_a   1.000
_cell.length_b   1.000
_cell.length_c   1.000
_cell.angle_alpha   90.00
_cell.angle_beta   90.00
_cell.angle_gamma   90.00
#
_symmetry.space_group_name_H-M   'P 1'
#
loop_
_entity.id
_entity.type
_entity.pdbx_description
1 polymer ?
#
loop_
_entity_poly.entity_id
_entity_poly.type
_entity_poly.pdbx_seq_one_letter_code
_entity_poly.pdbx_strand_id
1 'polypeptide(L)'
;MKKYRRGRDVYVVGVTNVGKSTLINRIIANNTGLKDLITTSRFPGTTLDKIEIPLDDGHMMVDTPGIIHPEQMAHVLSGDDLKLVSPQREIRPKGFQLGNGQTLFLGGVARLDIVDTLKATGTVYVDNNLTLHRTRTENADNFYTKHVGELITPPTGDAVADFPPLVRHEFKVTEISDIVFEGLGWVTVAADTRVAAWAPKGVAVLTRPAMINKR
;
A
#
# COMPACT_ATOMS: atom_id res chain seq x y z
N MET A 1 -17.99 11.41 -19.69
CA MET A 1 -19.09 10.95 -18.80
C MET A 1 -20.46 10.79 -19.49
N LYS A 2 -20.87 11.67 -20.43
CA LYS A 2 -22.19 11.61 -21.10
C LYS A 2 -22.56 10.25 -21.70
N LYS A 3 -21.59 9.51 -22.28
CA LYS A 3 -21.79 8.20 -22.92
C LYS A 3 -22.40 7.12 -22.02
N TYR A 4 -22.02 7.05 -20.73
CA TYR A 4 -22.36 5.89 -19.88
C TYR A 4 -23.45 6.19 -18.84
N ARG A 5 -23.59 7.44 -18.38
CA ARG A 5 -24.57 7.75 -17.32
C ARG A 5 -26.02 7.75 -17.80
N ARG A 6 -26.26 7.94 -19.11
CA ARG A 6 -27.60 7.93 -19.73
C ARG A 6 -28.59 8.88 -19.01
N GLY A 7 -28.18 10.12 -18.76
CA GLY A 7 -29.03 11.11 -18.07
C GLY A 7 -29.35 10.74 -16.62
N ARG A 8 -28.36 10.24 -15.89
CA ARG A 8 -28.47 9.93 -14.45
C ARG A 8 -27.34 10.59 -13.68
N ASP A 9 -27.54 10.69 -12.38
CA ASP A 9 -26.50 11.12 -11.44
C ASP A 9 -25.35 10.11 -11.40
N VAL A 10 -24.18 10.58 -10.98
CA VAL A 10 -22.96 9.78 -10.90
C VAL A 10 -22.47 9.81 -9.45
N TYR A 11 -22.36 8.64 -8.83
CA TYR A 11 -21.82 8.50 -7.48
C TYR A 11 -20.39 7.96 -7.56
N VAL A 12 -19.46 8.67 -6.94
CA VAL A 12 -18.06 8.25 -6.86
C VAL A 12 -17.84 7.59 -5.51
N VAL A 13 -17.62 6.27 -5.55
CA VAL A 13 -17.37 5.43 -4.38
C VAL A 13 -15.94 4.88 -4.42
N GLY A 14 -15.32 4.68 -3.25
CA GLY A 14 -13.98 4.13 -3.16
C GLY A 14 -13.49 4.10 -1.71
N VAL A 15 -12.43 3.33 -1.44
CA VAL A 15 -11.84 3.28 -0.11
C VAL A 15 -11.14 4.59 0.25
N THR A 16 -10.89 4.83 1.54
CA THR A 16 -10.14 6.02 2.00
C THR A 16 -8.73 6.04 1.41
N ASN A 17 -8.18 7.24 1.18
CA ASN A 17 -6.81 7.45 0.66
C ASN A 17 -6.49 6.96 -0.77
N VAL A 18 -7.48 6.56 -1.57
CA VAL A 18 -7.27 6.21 -3.00
C VAL A 18 -7.15 7.39 -3.95
N GLY A 19 -7.23 8.62 -3.45
CA GLY A 19 -7.19 9.83 -4.27
C GLY A 19 -8.53 10.22 -4.92
N LYS A 20 -9.66 9.69 -4.42
CA LYS A 20 -11.02 10.05 -4.87
C LYS A 20 -11.25 11.56 -4.94
N SER A 21 -10.94 12.29 -3.86
CA SER A 21 -11.11 13.75 -3.80
C SER A 21 -10.19 14.48 -4.77
N THR A 22 -8.95 14.00 -4.96
CA THR A 22 -8.01 14.56 -5.96
C THR A 22 -8.54 14.41 -7.38
N LEU A 23 -9.10 13.24 -7.72
CA LEU A 23 -9.72 12.99 -9.02
C LEU A 23 -10.90 13.94 -9.25
N ILE A 24 -11.77 14.07 -8.26
CA ILE A 24 -12.96 14.92 -8.34
C ILE A 24 -12.56 16.40 -8.49
N ASN A 25 -11.61 16.88 -7.71
CA ASN A 25 -11.10 18.25 -7.83
C ASN A 25 -10.54 18.55 -9.23
N ARG A 26 -9.86 17.57 -9.86
CA ARG A 26 -9.41 17.72 -11.25
C ARG A 26 -10.56 17.73 -12.26
N ILE A 27 -11.61 16.93 -12.04
CA ILE A 27 -12.80 16.92 -12.89
C ILE A 27 -13.53 18.27 -12.81
N ILE A 28 -13.66 18.85 -11.61
CA ILE A 28 -14.25 20.18 -11.41
C ILE A 28 -13.43 21.22 -12.17
N ALA A 29 -12.13 21.31 -11.88
CA ALA A 29 -11.25 22.33 -12.46
C ALA A 29 -11.25 22.31 -14.00
N ASN A 30 -11.34 21.13 -14.61
CA ASN A 30 -11.34 20.97 -16.07
C ASN A 30 -12.69 21.29 -16.73
N ASN A 31 -13.83 21.10 -16.05
CA ASN A 31 -15.16 21.30 -16.65
C ASN A 31 -15.73 22.69 -16.40
N THR A 32 -15.44 23.33 -15.26
CA THR A 32 -16.11 24.58 -14.86
C THR A 32 -15.22 25.81 -14.99
N GLY A 33 -13.90 25.64 -15.19
CA GLY A 33 -12.93 26.75 -15.17
C GLY A 33 -12.80 27.45 -13.80
N LEU A 34 -13.56 27.00 -12.80
CA LEU A 34 -13.59 27.53 -11.44
C LEU A 34 -12.60 26.74 -10.59
N LYS A 35 -11.51 27.40 -10.17
CA LYS A 35 -10.49 26.80 -9.29
C LYS A 35 -10.96 26.59 -7.84
N ASP A 36 -12.00 27.30 -7.39
CA ASP A 36 -12.33 27.46 -5.97
C ASP A 36 -13.79 27.15 -5.60
N LEU A 37 -14.44 26.21 -6.28
CA LEU A 37 -15.76 25.71 -5.85
C LEU A 37 -15.60 24.62 -4.77
N ILE A 38 -15.13 24.97 -3.58
CA ILE A 38 -15.28 24.09 -2.41
C ILE A 38 -15.84 24.89 -1.24
N THR A 39 -17.17 24.94 -1.15
CA THR A 39 -17.85 25.23 0.12
C THR A 39 -17.76 23.99 1.01
N THR A 40 -16.73 24.02 1.87
CA THR A 40 -16.57 23.37 3.18
C THR A 40 -16.82 21.87 3.33
N SER A 41 -15.73 21.13 3.59
CA SER A 41 -15.61 20.37 4.84
C SER A 41 -14.12 20.26 5.19
N ARG A 42 -13.74 20.96 6.27
CA ARG A 42 -12.37 21.11 6.74
C ARG A 42 -12.01 19.94 7.64
N PHE A 43 -11.45 18.84 7.12
CA PHE A 43 -10.68 17.89 7.95
C PHE A 43 -9.57 17.19 7.13
N PRO A 44 -8.32 17.16 7.62
CA PRO A 44 -7.28 16.31 7.03
C PRO A 44 -7.57 14.84 7.39
N GLY A 45 -7.78 13.99 6.38
CA GLY A 45 -7.89 12.53 6.58
C GLY A 45 -9.04 11.82 5.84
N THR A 46 -10.11 12.51 5.41
CA THR A 46 -11.19 11.97 4.55
C THR A 46 -12.15 13.10 4.10
N THR A 47 -13.00 12.84 3.10
CA THR A 47 -14.24 13.62 2.89
C THR A 47 -15.25 13.21 3.97
N LEU A 48 -15.45 14.05 5.00
CA LEU A 48 -16.46 13.82 6.05
C LEU A 48 -17.89 14.17 5.59
N ASP A 49 -18.03 15.00 4.54
CA ASP A 49 -19.31 15.44 3.99
C ASP A 49 -19.48 15.06 2.51
N LYS A 50 -20.71 14.78 2.10
CA LYS A 50 -21.08 14.53 0.69
C LYS A 50 -20.81 15.79 -0.14
N ILE A 51 -20.04 15.68 -1.22
CA ILE A 51 -19.84 16.80 -2.16
C ILE A 51 -20.73 16.58 -3.37
N GLU A 52 -21.60 17.53 -3.68
CA GLU A 52 -22.45 17.50 -4.87
C GLU A 52 -21.95 18.53 -5.90
N ILE A 53 -21.71 18.07 -7.12
CA ILE A 53 -21.17 18.86 -8.22
C ILE A 53 -22.22 18.86 -9.33
N PRO A 54 -22.79 20.02 -9.68
CA PRO A 54 -23.76 20.10 -10.76
C PRO A 54 -23.09 19.84 -12.12
N LEU A 55 -23.77 19.09 -12.97
CA LEU A 55 -23.44 18.86 -14.37
C LEU A 55 -24.31 19.76 -15.26
N ASP A 56 -23.83 20.06 -16.47
CA ASP A 56 -24.49 20.98 -17.41
C ASP A 56 -25.92 20.60 -17.82
N ASP A 57 -26.34 19.36 -17.56
CA ASP A 57 -27.66 18.85 -17.92
C ASP A 57 -28.58 18.65 -16.70
N GLY A 58 -28.30 19.34 -15.59
CA GLY A 58 -29.16 19.35 -14.39
C GLY A 58 -29.00 18.12 -13.49
N HIS A 59 -28.09 17.21 -13.82
CA HIS A 59 -27.74 16.05 -13.00
C HIS A 59 -26.56 16.35 -12.07
N MET A 60 -26.35 15.49 -11.07
CA MET A 60 -25.29 15.65 -10.08
C MET A 60 -24.19 14.61 -10.21
N MET A 61 -22.95 15.02 -9.93
CA MET A 61 -21.88 14.13 -9.52
C MET A 61 -21.70 14.24 -8.01
N VAL A 62 -21.68 13.10 -7.33
CA VAL A 62 -21.67 13.00 -5.88
C VAL A 62 -20.38 12.33 -5.42
N ASP A 63 -19.57 13.05 -4.64
CA ASP A 63 -18.50 12.44 -3.83
C ASP A 63 -19.11 11.84 -2.57
N THR A 64 -18.97 10.53 -2.39
CA THR A 64 -19.39 9.86 -1.15
C THR A 64 -18.23 9.82 -0.15
N PRO A 65 -18.45 9.78 1.18
CA PRO A 65 -17.37 9.46 2.12
C PRO A 65 -16.62 8.19 1.71
N GLY A 66 -15.31 8.18 1.94
CA GLY A 66 -14.48 7.02 1.60
C GLY A 66 -14.79 5.82 2.51
N ILE A 67 -14.80 4.62 1.94
CA ILE A 67 -14.97 3.38 2.72
C ILE A 67 -13.67 3.09 3.46
N ILE A 68 -13.71 3.01 4.78
CA ILE A 68 -12.52 2.67 5.56
C ILE A 68 -12.22 1.18 5.36
N HIS A 69 -11.00 0.86 4.93
CA HIS A 69 -10.55 -0.52 4.76
C HIS A 69 -9.52 -0.86 5.83
N PRO A 70 -9.94 -1.39 6.99
CA PRO A 70 -9.09 -1.47 8.19
C PRO A 70 -7.82 -2.29 8.00
N GLU A 71 -7.78 -3.15 6.96
CA GLU A 71 -6.64 -4.01 6.67
C GLU A 71 -5.50 -3.36 5.87
N GLN A 72 -5.55 -2.05 5.61
CA GLN A 72 -4.47 -1.34 4.93
C GLN A 72 -3.37 -0.90 5.91
N MET A 73 -2.10 -0.97 5.47
CA MET A 73 -0.94 -0.47 6.22
C MET A 73 -1.11 0.99 6.70
N ALA A 74 -1.86 1.81 5.96
CA ALA A 74 -2.12 3.20 6.33
C ALA A 74 -2.87 3.37 7.67
N HIS A 75 -3.56 2.34 8.15
CA HIS A 75 -4.28 2.40 9.43
C HIS A 75 -3.41 2.10 10.66
N VAL A 76 -2.22 1.53 10.46
CA VAL A 76 -1.29 1.17 11.54
C VAL A 76 -0.06 2.08 11.60
N LEU A 77 0.01 3.09 10.72
CA LEU A 77 1.14 4.01 10.64
C LEU A 77 0.74 5.43 11.05
N SER A 78 1.70 6.12 11.66
CA SER A 78 1.61 7.56 11.89
C SER A 78 1.64 8.31 10.54
N GLY A 79 1.23 9.58 10.54
CA GLY A 79 1.23 10.40 9.31
C GLY A 79 2.62 10.61 8.70
N ASP A 80 3.68 10.63 9.52
CA ASP A 80 5.05 10.76 9.03
C ASP A 80 5.62 9.42 8.53
N ASP A 81 5.32 8.31 9.23
CA ASP A 81 5.68 6.96 8.76
C ASP A 81 4.95 6.60 7.45
N LEU A 82 3.71 7.06 7.30
CA LEU A 82 2.93 6.85 6.08
C LEU A 82 3.62 7.46 4.85
N LYS A 83 4.32 8.59 5.00
CA LYS A 83 5.09 9.23 3.91
C LYS A 83 6.28 8.39 3.45
N LEU A 84 6.84 7.56 4.35
CA LEU A 84 7.99 6.69 4.05
C LEU A 84 7.57 5.42 3.30
N VAL A 85 6.32 4.97 3.46
CA VAL A 85 5.79 3.80 2.75
C VAL A 85 5.00 4.15 1.49
N SER A 86 4.44 5.37 1.42
CA SER A 86 3.58 5.80 0.32
C SER A 86 4.41 6.32 -0.86
N PRO A 87 4.36 5.68 -2.04
CA PRO A 87 5.12 6.09 -3.21
C PRO A 87 4.90 7.55 -3.59
N GLN A 88 5.95 8.37 -3.52
CA GLN A 88 5.88 9.79 -3.95
C GLN A 88 6.27 9.99 -5.42
N ARG A 89 6.92 8.99 -6.01
CA ARG A 89 7.40 8.97 -7.40
C ARG A 89 7.23 7.56 -7.96
N GLU A 90 7.48 7.39 -9.25
CA GLU A 90 7.50 6.07 -9.88
C GLU A 90 8.40 5.11 -9.10
N ILE A 91 7.84 3.94 -8.76
CA ILE A 91 8.54 2.89 -8.03
C ILE A 91 9.64 2.30 -8.91
N ARG A 92 10.87 2.27 -8.40
CA ARG A 92 12.00 1.61 -9.06
C ARG A 92 12.06 0.17 -8.59
N PRO A 93 11.96 -0.83 -9.48
CA PRO A 93 12.05 -2.24 -9.09
C PRO A 93 13.43 -2.54 -8.50
N LYS A 94 13.48 -3.13 -7.30
CA LYS A 94 14.72 -3.51 -6.61
C LYS A 94 14.87 -5.03 -6.64
N GLY A 95 15.76 -5.55 -7.48
CA GLY A 95 16.05 -6.98 -7.55
C GLY A 95 16.81 -7.48 -6.31
N PHE A 96 16.55 -8.71 -5.89
CA PHE A 96 17.32 -9.39 -4.83
C PHE A 96 17.65 -10.83 -5.20
N GLN A 97 18.64 -11.37 -4.49
CA GLN A 97 18.96 -12.79 -4.50
C GLN A 97 18.97 -13.36 -3.08
N LEU A 98 17.88 -14.02 -2.71
CA LEU A 98 17.63 -14.60 -1.38
C LEU A 98 17.31 -16.08 -1.54
N GLY A 99 18.14 -16.93 -0.94
CA GLY A 99 17.91 -18.37 -0.88
C GLY A 99 17.18 -18.78 0.39
N ASN A 100 17.06 -20.10 0.59
CA ASN A 100 16.39 -20.69 1.74
C ASN A 100 17.00 -20.20 3.07
N GLY A 101 16.15 -19.92 4.06
CA GLY A 101 16.56 -19.45 5.38
C GLY A 101 17.08 -18.01 5.39
N GLN A 102 16.70 -17.20 4.38
CA GLN A 102 17.02 -15.78 4.33
C GLN A 102 15.78 -14.92 4.41
N THR A 103 15.96 -13.75 4.99
CA THR A 103 14.90 -12.80 5.31
C THR A 103 15.18 -11.45 4.68
N LEU A 104 14.12 -10.81 4.19
CA LEU A 104 14.11 -9.42 3.76
C LEU A 104 13.14 -8.62 4.63
N PHE A 105 13.64 -7.59 5.29
CA PHE A 105 12.84 -6.56 5.93
C PHE A 105 12.54 -5.44 4.92
N LEU A 106 11.28 -4.99 4.92
CA LEU A 106 10.77 -3.84 4.18
C LEU A 106 10.49 -2.73 5.22
N GLY A 107 11.52 -1.96 5.56
CA GLY A 107 11.55 -1.16 6.78
C GLY A 107 11.35 -2.06 8.02
N GLY A 108 10.76 -1.49 9.07
CA GLY A 108 10.23 -2.25 10.21
C GLY A 108 8.76 -2.65 10.06
N VAL A 109 8.12 -2.35 8.93
CA VAL A 109 6.67 -2.57 8.77
C VAL A 109 6.31 -3.90 8.13
N ALA A 110 7.24 -4.56 7.44
CA ALA A 110 6.98 -5.88 6.86
C ALA A 110 8.27 -6.69 6.73
N ARG A 111 8.10 -8.02 6.65
CA ARG A 111 9.19 -8.97 6.51
C ARG A 111 8.79 -10.12 5.60
N LEU A 112 9.73 -10.61 4.79
CA LEU A 112 9.56 -11.77 3.93
C LEU A 112 10.68 -12.77 4.19
N ASP A 113 10.31 -13.97 4.63
CA ASP A 113 11.23 -15.09 4.78
C ASP A 113 11.09 -16.03 3.59
N ILE A 114 12.22 -16.36 2.96
CA ILE A 114 12.29 -17.42 1.95
C ILE A 114 12.47 -18.75 2.69
N VAL A 115 11.37 -19.48 2.82
CA VAL A 115 11.36 -20.78 3.51
C VAL A 115 11.96 -21.85 2.61
N ASP A 116 11.53 -21.87 1.36
CA ASP A 116 12.03 -22.81 0.34
C ASP A 116 11.89 -22.21 -1.06
N THR A 117 12.89 -22.37 -1.92
CA THR A 117 12.85 -21.94 -3.32
C THR A 117 13.84 -22.73 -4.18
N LEU A 118 13.44 -23.01 -5.42
CA LEU A 118 14.35 -23.52 -6.44
C LEU A 118 15.18 -22.41 -7.10
N LYS A 119 14.70 -21.16 -7.05
CA LYS A 119 15.33 -20.01 -7.70
C LYS A 119 15.35 -18.83 -6.73
N ALA A 120 16.53 -18.59 -6.18
CA ALA A 120 16.82 -17.51 -5.23
C ALA A 120 16.83 -16.11 -5.89
N THR A 121 15.76 -15.72 -6.59
CA THR A 121 15.61 -14.41 -7.22
C THR A 121 14.21 -13.86 -7.00
N GLY A 122 14.14 -12.55 -6.85
CA GLY A 122 12.88 -11.83 -6.80
C GLY A 122 13.08 -10.33 -6.97
N THR A 123 11.97 -9.60 -6.96
CA THR A 123 11.98 -8.14 -7.16
C THR A 123 11.02 -7.49 -6.18
N VAL A 124 11.46 -6.42 -5.52
CA VAL A 124 10.65 -5.61 -4.61
C VAL A 124 10.11 -4.38 -5.32
N TYR A 125 8.82 -4.10 -5.10
CA TYR A 125 8.09 -2.94 -5.59
C TYR A 125 7.42 -2.22 -4.41
N VAL A 126 8.16 -1.28 -3.81
CA VAL A 126 7.76 -0.45 -2.66
C VAL A 126 8.29 0.96 -2.87
N ASP A 127 7.96 1.92 -1.99
CA ASP A 127 8.55 3.27 -2.08
C ASP A 127 10.09 3.22 -2.17
N ASN A 128 10.65 4.12 -2.97
CA ASN A 128 12.07 4.12 -3.29
C ASN A 128 12.96 4.39 -2.05
N ASN A 129 12.43 5.12 -1.08
CA ASN A 129 13.13 5.48 0.15
C ASN A 129 12.92 4.46 1.27
N LEU A 130 12.03 3.47 1.09
CA LEU A 130 11.86 2.41 2.06
C LEU A 130 13.14 1.56 2.14
N THR A 131 13.71 1.51 3.34
CA THR A 131 14.93 0.76 3.64
C THR A 131 14.69 -0.73 3.48
N LEU A 132 15.56 -1.40 2.73
CA LEU A 132 15.55 -2.85 2.60
C LEU A 132 16.72 -3.44 3.38
N HIS A 133 16.44 -4.38 4.28
CA HIS A 133 17.49 -5.04 5.08
C HIS A 133 17.42 -6.56 4.96
N ARG A 134 18.55 -7.18 4.64
CA ARG A 134 18.67 -8.64 4.52
C ARG A 134 19.38 -9.23 5.72
N THR A 135 18.86 -10.34 6.22
CA THR A 135 19.53 -11.15 7.25
C THR A 135 19.25 -12.64 7.05
N ARG A 136 19.84 -13.49 7.89
CA ARG A 136 19.44 -14.90 8.01
C ARG A 136 18.18 -14.99 8.86
N THR A 137 17.26 -15.88 8.49
CA THR A 137 15.98 -16.04 9.19
C THR A 137 16.16 -16.40 10.66
N GLU A 138 17.18 -17.19 11.00
CA GLU A 138 17.55 -17.53 12.39
C GLU A 138 17.86 -16.30 13.27
N ASN A 139 18.31 -15.19 12.66
CA ASN A 139 18.65 -13.95 13.35
C ASN A 139 17.54 -12.90 13.26
N ALA A 140 16.51 -13.14 12.45
CA ALA A 140 15.58 -12.08 12.05
C ALA A 140 14.75 -11.55 13.22
N ASP A 141 14.29 -12.41 14.14
CA ASP A 141 13.52 -11.97 15.31
C ASP A 141 14.37 -11.09 16.23
N ASN A 142 15.58 -11.55 16.57
CA ASN A 142 16.52 -10.80 17.41
C ASN A 142 16.98 -9.50 16.74
N PHE A 143 17.17 -9.51 15.42
CA PHE A 143 17.49 -8.32 14.65
C PHE A 143 16.34 -7.30 14.75
N TYR A 144 15.10 -7.74 14.52
CA TYR A 144 13.94 -6.87 14.57
C TYR A 144 13.78 -6.20 15.93
N THR A 145 13.82 -6.98 17.01
CA THR A 145 13.70 -6.46 18.39
C THR A 145 14.76 -5.41 18.73
N LYS A 146 15.99 -5.53 18.20
CA LYS A 146 17.08 -4.61 18.50
C LYS A 146 17.10 -3.35 17.64
N HIS A 147 16.49 -3.39 16.47
CA HIS A 147 16.78 -2.42 15.42
C HIS A 147 15.55 -1.74 14.81
N VAL A 148 14.34 -2.19 15.14
CA VAL A 148 13.09 -1.48 14.79
C VAL A 148 13.08 -0.09 15.41
N GLY A 149 12.72 0.93 14.62
CA GLY A 149 12.72 2.32 15.07
C GLY A 149 14.05 3.06 14.91
N GLU A 150 15.15 2.33 14.69
CA GLU A 150 16.50 2.88 14.52
C GLU A 150 17.04 2.59 13.11
N LEU A 151 17.54 1.37 12.89
CA LEU A 151 18.17 0.97 11.63
C LEU A 151 17.14 0.57 10.56
N ILE A 152 16.02 -0.01 10.99
CA ILE A 152 14.89 -0.33 10.11
C ILE A 152 13.67 0.47 10.53
N THR A 153 13.30 1.41 9.66
CA THR A 153 12.17 2.32 9.82
C THR A 153 11.36 2.35 8.52
N PRO A 154 10.07 2.69 8.55
CA PRO A 154 9.21 2.92 9.74
C PRO A 154 8.89 1.63 10.51
N PRO A 155 8.26 1.66 11.71
CA PRO A 155 7.84 2.85 12.48
C PRO A 155 9.02 3.70 12.98
N THR A 156 8.77 4.95 13.35
CA THR A 156 9.78 5.88 13.89
C THR A 156 9.36 6.48 15.23
N GLY A 157 10.34 6.85 16.08
CA GLY A 157 10.10 7.57 17.33
C GLY A 157 9.12 6.85 18.27
N ASP A 158 8.19 7.61 18.86
CA ASP A 158 7.22 7.09 19.84
C ASP A 158 6.25 6.06 19.23
N ALA A 159 6.03 6.09 17.91
CA ALA A 159 5.13 5.16 17.23
C ALA A 159 5.63 3.71 17.29
N VAL A 160 6.91 3.47 17.58
CA VAL A 160 7.49 2.13 17.73
C VAL A 160 6.83 1.36 18.88
N ALA A 161 6.53 2.04 20.00
CA ALA A 161 5.97 1.41 21.19
C ALA A 161 4.54 0.88 20.97
N ASP A 162 3.75 1.62 20.19
CA ASP A 162 2.35 1.29 19.89
C ASP A 162 2.19 0.52 18.58
N PHE A 163 3.30 0.23 17.87
CA PHE A 163 3.23 -0.44 16.58
C PHE A 163 2.75 -1.90 16.74
N PRO A 164 1.73 -2.34 15.97
CA PRO A 164 1.22 -3.69 16.11
C PRO A 164 2.29 -4.76 15.82
N PRO A 165 2.28 -5.89 16.55
CA PRO A 165 3.22 -6.97 16.28
C PRO A 165 3.02 -7.53 14.87
N LEU A 166 4.12 -7.95 14.24
CA LEU A 166 4.05 -8.62 12.95
C LEU A 166 3.48 -10.04 13.09
N VAL A 167 2.50 -10.36 12.26
CA VAL A 167 1.83 -11.66 12.20
C VAL A 167 2.25 -12.39 10.94
N ARG A 168 2.45 -13.71 11.05
CA ARG A 168 2.94 -14.58 9.99
C ARG A 168 1.82 -15.05 9.05
N HIS A 169 2.06 -14.94 7.75
CA HIS A 169 1.24 -15.45 6.66
C HIS A 169 2.10 -16.33 5.75
N GLU A 170 1.75 -17.60 5.61
CA GLU A 170 2.51 -18.54 4.76
C GLU A 170 1.85 -18.72 3.40
N PHE A 171 2.68 -18.72 2.36
CA PHE A 171 2.25 -18.96 0.99
C PHE A 171 3.19 -19.94 0.31
N LYS A 172 2.63 -20.84 -0.49
CA LYS A 172 3.35 -21.65 -1.47
C LYS A 172 2.84 -21.27 -2.85
N VAL A 173 3.73 -20.78 -3.70
CA VAL A 173 3.39 -20.36 -5.07
C VAL A 173 3.98 -21.36 -6.08
N THR A 174 3.20 -21.67 -7.11
CA THR A 174 3.59 -22.60 -8.19
C THR A 174 4.00 -21.88 -9.47
N GLU A 175 3.77 -20.57 -9.54
CA GLU A 175 4.16 -19.71 -10.65
C GLU A 175 4.80 -18.42 -10.12
N ILE A 176 5.41 -17.62 -11.00
CA ILE A 176 5.96 -16.33 -10.62
C ILE A 176 4.82 -15.45 -10.11
N SER A 177 4.90 -15.08 -8.83
CA SER A 177 3.78 -14.49 -8.09
C SER A 177 4.23 -13.28 -7.30
N ASP A 178 3.31 -12.32 -7.14
CA ASP A 178 3.48 -11.20 -6.23
C ASP A 178 2.95 -11.59 -4.84
N ILE A 179 3.78 -11.40 -3.83
CA ILE A 179 3.38 -11.36 -2.43
C ILE A 179 3.06 -9.91 -2.09
N VAL A 180 1.78 -9.60 -1.95
CA VAL A 180 1.27 -8.23 -1.81
C VAL A 180 1.03 -7.93 -0.34
N PHE A 181 1.63 -6.84 0.13
CA PHE A 181 1.42 -6.27 1.46
C PHE A 181 0.50 -5.06 1.29
N GLU A 182 -0.75 -5.16 1.76
CA GLU A 182 -1.78 -4.16 1.49
C GLU A 182 -1.38 -2.76 1.98
N GLY A 183 -1.38 -1.79 1.07
CA GLY A 183 -0.98 -0.41 1.35
C GLY A 183 0.54 -0.14 1.41
N LEU A 184 1.40 -1.15 1.21
CA LEU A 184 2.86 -0.98 1.17
C LEU A 184 3.43 -1.17 -0.24
N GLY A 185 3.00 -2.23 -0.92
CA GLY A 185 3.57 -2.67 -2.19
C GLY A 185 3.62 -4.19 -2.29
N TRP A 186 4.52 -4.72 -3.11
CA TRP A 186 4.65 -6.17 -3.27
C TRP A 186 6.07 -6.64 -3.52
N VAL A 187 6.27 -7.93 -3.32
CA VAL A 187 7.51 -8.64 -3.64
C VAL A 187 7.18 -9.76 -4.61
N THR A 188 7.73 -9.67 -5.83
CA THR A 188 7.65 -10.75 -6.81
C THR A 188 8.67 -11.83 -6.46
N VAL A 189 8.21 -13.07 -6.35
CA VAL A 189 9.04 -14.26 -6.10
C VAL A 189 8.93 -15.25 -7.26
N ALA A 190 9.97 -16.05 -7.45
CA ALA A 190 9.98 -17.09 -8.47
C ALA A 190 8.91 -18.17 -8.22
N ALA A 191 8.56 -18.91 -9.27
CA ALA A 191 7.76 -20.12 -9.18
C ALA A 191 8.38 -21.13 -8.20
N ASP A 192 7.55 -22.04 -7.69
CA ASP A 192 7.94 -23.11 -6.74
C ASP A 192 8.65 -22.57 -5.49
N THR A 193 8.13 -21.46 -4.97
CA THR A 193 8.67 -20.80 -3.77
C THR A 193 7.66 -20.88 -2.64
N ARG A 194 8.13 -21.25 -1.45
CA ARG A 194 7.39 -21.12 -0.19
C ARG A 194 7.97 -19.96 0.61
N VAL A 195 7.10 -19.04 1.01
CA VAL A 195 7.46 -17.86 1.80
C VAL A 195 6.66 -17.79 3.09
N ALA A 196 7.24 -17.15 4.09
CA ALA A 196 6.50 -16.61 5.23
C ALA A 196 6.60 -15.08 5.19
N ALA A 197 5.48 -14.45 4.87
CA ALA A 197 5.34 -13.01 4.87
C ALA A 197 4.80 -12.55 6.23
N TRP A 198 5.33 -11.46 6.75
CA TRP A 198 4.97 -10.92 8.05
C TRP A 198 4.54 -9.46 7.89
N ALA A 199 3.36 -9.15 8.40
CA ALA A 199 2.78 -7.80 8.36
C ALA A 199 2.14 -7.46 9.71
N PRO A 200 1.91 -6.18 10.04
CA PRO A 200 1.37 -5.79 11.33
C PRO A 200 -0.02 -6.39 11.50
N LYS A 201 -0.36 -6.81 12.73
CA LYS A 201 -1.69 -7.37 13.02
C LYS A 201 -2.79 -6.45 12.49
N GLY A 202 -3.67 -7.02 11.65
CA GLY A 202 -4.75 -6.30 10.99
C GLY A 202 -4.45 -5.99 9.53
N VAL A 203 -3.18 -5.91 9.11
CA VAL A 203 -2.81 -5.67 7.71
C VAL A 203 -2.88 -6.97 6.91
N ALA A 204 -3.53 -6.92 5.76
CA ALA A 204 -3.65 -8.08 4.88
C ALA A 204 -2.37 -8.33 4.07
N VAL A 205 -2.04 -9.61 3.93
CA VAL A 205 -1.05 -10.10 2.97
C VAL A 205 -1.74 -11.08 2.05
N LEU A 206 -1.57 -10.91 0.75
CA LEU A 206 -2.19 -11.76 -0.26
C LEU A 206 -1.20 -12.16 -1.35
N THR A 207 -1.65 -13.06 -2.21
CA THR A 207 -0.87 -13.49 -3.38
C THR A 207 -1.67 -13.31 -4.65
N ARG A 208 -0.96 -13.03 -5.74
CA ARG A 208 -1.52 -12.98 -7.10
C ARG A 208 -0.45 -13.37 -8.13
N PRO A 209 -0.84 -13.74 -9.36
CA PRO A 209 0.11 -13.85 -10.46
C PRO A 209 0.86 -12.53 -10.66
N ALA A 210 2.16 -12.60 -10.97
CA ALA A 210 2.98 -11.41 -11.09
C ALA A 210 2.46 -10.45 -12.17
N MET A 211 2.20 -9.19 -11.78
CA MET A 211 1.71 -8.19 -12.74
C MET A 211 2.80 -7.78 -13.74
N ILE A 212 4.06 -7.86 -13.33
CA ILE A 212 5.21 -7.46 -14.13
C ILE A 212 6.08 -8.69 -14.33
N ASN A 213 5.85 -9.39 -15.43
CA ASN A 213 6.72 -10.45 -15.88
C ASN A 213 7.68 -9.88 -16.92
N LYS A 214 8.93 -9.62 -16.53
CA LYS A 214 9.99 -9.41 -17.53
C LYS A 214 10.25 -10.74 -18.22
N ARG A 215 9.82 -10.84 -19.48
CA ARG A 215 10.34 -11.84 -20.41
C ARG A 215 11.83 -11.61 -20.66
#